data_AF-A0A2W5NDQ9-F1
#
_entry.id   AF-A0A2W5NDQ9-F1
#
_cell.length_a   1.000
_cell.length_b   1.000
_cell.length_c   1.000
_cell.angle_alpha   90.00
_cell.angle_beta   90.00
_cell.angle_gamma   90.00
#
_symmetry.space_group_name_H-M   'P 1'
#
loop_
_entity.id
_entity.type
_entity.pdbx_description
1 polymer ?
#
loop_
_entity_poly.entity_id
_entity_poly.type
_entity_poly.pdbx_seq_one_letter_code
_entity_poly.pdbx_strand_id
1 'polypeptide(L)' 'MKLRLFIATAFILSGCAQYWNKQGANLQTTSKDLSACRLEASKANAGGQQLYDPIQLEGPCMVSKGYSLSYQPPK' A
#
# COMPACT_ATOMS: atom_id res chain seq x y z
N MET A 1 -32.39 -1.08 -37.73
CA MET A 1 -32.38 -0.90 -36.26
C MET A 1 -32.08 -2.24 -35.58
N LYS A 2 -30.81 -2.49 -35.23
CA LYS A 2 -30.41 -3.60 -34.35
C LYS A 2 -29.63 -3.01 -33.19
N LEU A 3 -30.37 -2.39 -32.27
CA LEU A 3 -29.89 -1.95 -30.97
C LEU A 3 -29.95 -3.18 -30.05
N ARG A 4 -28.85 -3.93 -29.94
CA ARG A 4 -28.75 -5.02 -28.95
C ARG A 4 -27.40 -4.97 -28.26
N LEU A 5 -27.48 -4.66 -26.97
CA LEU A 5 -26.58 -5.06 -25.89
C LEU A 5 -25.08 -4.80 -26.11
N PHE A 6 -24.65 -3.60 -25.74
CA PHE A 6 -23.31 -3.40 -25.16
C PHE A 6 -23.48 -2.94 -23.71
N ILE A 7 -23.95 -3.84 -22.84
CA ILE A 7 -23.94 -3.65 -21.38
C ILE A 7 -23.30 -4.90 -20.79
N ALA A 8 -21.97 -5.02 -20.84
CA ALA A 8 -21.29 -6.16 -20.24
C ALA A 8 -19.79 -5.95 -19.90
N THR A 9 -19.30 -4.72 -19.73
CA THR A 9 -17.89 -4.50 -19.32
C THR A 9 -17.79 -3.32 -18.35
N ALA A 10 -18.42 -3.45 -17.18
CA ALA A 10 -18.24 -2.52 -16.05
C ALA A 10 -18.09 -3.28 -14.72
N PHE A 11 -17.48 -4.45 -14.76
CA PHE A 11 -17.06 -5.20 -13.58
C PHE A 11 -15.61 -5.63 -13.81
N ILE A 12 -14.82 -5.72 -12.75
CA ILE A 12 -13.39 -6.10 -12.73
C ILE A 12 -12.41 -4.91 -12.90
N LEU A 13 -12.58 -3.88 -12.08
CA LEU A 13 -11.45 -3.03 -11.64
C LEU A 13 -11.43 -2.91 -10.10
N SER A 14 -11.87 -3.95 -9.38
CA SER A 14 -11.44 -4.16 -7.99
C SER A 14 -9.99 -4.62 -8.03
N GLY A 15 -9.10 -3.67 -8.38
CA GLY A 15 -7.67 -3.86 -8.27
C GLY A 15 -7.35 -4.24 -6.83
N CYS A 16 -6.58 -5.30 -6.67
CA CYS A 16 -6.14 -5.84 -5.39
C CYS A 16 -5.21 -4.84 -4.68
N ALA A 17 -5.75 -3.74 -4.17
CA ALA A 17 -4.98 -2.80 -3.36
C ALA A 17 -4.64 -3.49 -2.03
N GLN A 18 -3.36 -3.70 -1.79
CA GLN A 18 -2.85 -4.20 -0.52
C GLN A 18 -2.55 -3.01 0.40
N TYR A 19 -3.05 -3.06 1.62
CA TYR A 19 -2.88 -2.07 2.66
C TYR A 19 -2.05 -2.65 3.79
N TRP A 20 -1.20 -1.83 4.40
CA TRP A 20 -0.60 -2.16 5.68
C TRP A 20 -1.67 -2.11 6.76
N ASN A 21 -1.79 -3.19 7.54
CA ASN A 21 -2.83 -3.34 8.55
C ASN A 21 -2.23 -3.93 9.84
N LYS A 22 -2.63 -3.35 10.97
CA LYS A 22 -2.27 -3.75 12.33
C LYS A 22 -3.51 -3.56 13.21
N GLN A 23 -3.78 -4.53 14.08
CA GLN A 23 -4.92 -4.44 15.02
C GLN A 23 -4.80 -3.20 15.90
N GLY A 24 -5.85 -2.38 15.94
CA GLY A 24 -5.91 -1.13 16.71
C GLY A 24 -5.26 0.09 16.03
N ALA A 25 -4.69 -0.07 14.83
CA ALA A 25 -4.24 1.04 14.00
C ALA A 25 -5.32 1.38 12.96
N ASN A 26 -5.66 2.66 12.88
CA ASN A 26 -6.54 3.21 11.84
C ASN A 26 -5.74 3.71 10.63
N LEU A 27 -6.41 4.21 9.60
CA LEU A 27 -5.76 4.72 8.38
C LEU A 27 -4.78 5.88 8.65
N GLN A 28 -5.09 6.76 9.60
CA GLN A 28 -4.26 7.93 9.91
C GLN A 28 -2.95 7.54 10.59
N THR A 29 -3.03 6.64 11.58
CA THR A 29 -1.86 6.09 12.28
C THR A 29 -1.00 5.26 11.33
N THR A 30 -1.62 4.43 10.50
CA THR A 30 -0.93 3.68 9.45
C THR A 30 -0.19 4.60 8.49
N SER A 31 -0.85 5.66 7.98
CA SER A 31 -0.23 6.63 7.06
C SER A 31 0.96 7.37 7.70
N LYS A 32 0.83 7.74 8.99
CA LYS A 32 1.91 8.38 9.75
C LYS A 32 3.11 7.46 9.92
N ASP A 33 2.89 6.21 10.31
CA ASP A 33 3.95 5.21 10.46
C ASP A 33 4.65 4.91 9.14
N LEU A 34 3.87 4.79 8.07
CA LEU A 34 4.38 4.52 6.73
C LEU A 34 5.23 5.68 6.20
N SER A 35 4.79 6.92 6.42
CA SER A 35 5.58 8.11 6.09
C SER A 35 6.89 8.19 6.88
N ALA A 36 6.85 7.84 8.18
CA ALA A 36 8.05 7.76 9.01
C ALA A 36 9.02 6.67 8.50
N CYS A 37 8.52 5.49 8.16
CA CYS A 37 9.33 4.40 7.60
C CYS A 37 10.00 4.81 6.27
N ARG A 38 9.27 5.50 5.39
CA ARG A 38 9.84 6.03 4.13
C ARG A 38 10.94 7.05 4.37
N LEU A 39 10.74 7.95 5.34
CA LEU A 39 11.75 8.95 5.68
C LEU A 39 13.03 8.29 6.20
N GLU A 40 12.93 7.33 7.11
CA GLU A 40 14.09 6.59 7.61
C GLU A 40 14.78 5.79 6.49
N ALA A 41 14.01 5.14 5.62
CA ALA A 41 14.54 4.44 4.47
C ALA A 41 15.26 5.39 3.48
N SER A 42 14.76 6.62 3.29
CA SER A 42 15.42 7.63 2.46
C SER A 42 16.74 8.14 3.06
N LYS A 43 16.83 8.25 4.39
CA LYS A 43 18.08 8.63 5.08
C LYS A 43 19.14 7.54 4.92
N ALA A 44 18.74 6.27 5.06
CA ALA A 44 19.64 5.12 4.87
C ALA A 44 20.15 5.01 3.43
N ASN A 45 19.36 5.43 2.44
CA ASN A 45 19.70 5.36 1.01
C ASN A 45 20.16 6.71 0.41
N ALA A 46 20.44 7.72 1.24
CA ALA A 46 20.79 9.07 0.79
C ALA A 46 22.08 9.17 -0.07
N GLY A 47 22.82 8.08 -0.25
CA GLY A 47 24.01 8.02 -1.10
C GLY A 47 23.98 6.98 -2.24
N GLY A 48 22.88 6.23 -2.42
CA GLY A 48 22.84 5.09 -3.34
C GLY A 48 21.76 5.22 -4.41
N GLN A 49 22.16 5.22 -5.67
CA GLN A 49 21.30 5.26 -6.87
C GLN A 49 20.43 3.99 -7.09
N GLN A 50 20.00 3.29 -6.03
CA GLN A 50 19.09 2.15 -6.18
C GLN A 50 17.65 2.61 -6.11
N LEU A 51 16.96 2.49 -7.24
CA LEU A 51 15.52 2.59 -7.35
C LEU A 51 14.90 1.35 -6.69
N TYR A 52 14.72 1.39 -5.38
CA TYR A 52 13.96 0.36 -4.68
C TYR A 52 12.46 0.63 -4.81
N ASP A 53 11.68 -0.45 -4.92
CA ASP A 53 10.23 -0.32 -4.83
C ASP A 53 9.85 0.23 -3.44
N PRO A 54 8.83 1.10 -3.33
CA PRO A 54 8.41 1.67 -2.06
C PRO A 54 8.16 0.61 -0.98
N ILE A 55 7.61 -0.54 -1.38
CA ILE A 55 7.31 -1.67 -0.48
C ILE A 55 8.58 -2.35 0.06
N GLN A 56 9.67 -2.36 -0.71
CA GLN A 56 10.95 -2.94 -0.29
C GLN A 56 11.64 -2.05 0.75
N LEU A 57 11.47 -0.74 0.63
CA LEU A 57 12.00 0.25 1.56
C LEU A 57 11.19 0.32 2.86
N GLU A 58 9.86 0.40 2.74
CA GLU A 58 8.99 0.56 3.92
C GLU A 58 8.67 -0.79 4.60
N GLY A 59 8.72 -1.90 3.87
CA GLY A 59 8.28 -3.22 4.30
C GLY A 59 8.94 -3.71 5.60
N PRO A 60 10.29 -3.75 5.70
CA PRO A 60 10.97 -4.17 6.93
C PRO A 60 10.60 -3.30 8.14
N CYS A 61 10.44 -1.99 7.94
CA CYS A 61 10.06 -1.06 9.00
C CYS A 61 8.59 -1.23 9.43
N MET A 62 7.69 -1.44 8.47
CA MET A 62 6.27 -1.66 8.76
C MET A 62 6.06 -3.01 9.47
N VAL A 63 6.76 -4.06 9.04
CA VAL A 63 6.71 -5.38 9.68
C VAL A 63 7.27 -5.33 11.11
N SER A 64 8.37 -4.63 11.36
CA SER A 64 8.93 -4.48 12.71
C SER A 64 8.00 -3.71 13.67
N LYS A 65 7.19 -2.79 13.14
CA LYS A 65 6.10 -2.11 13.87
C LYS A 65 4.88 -3.01 14.10
N GLY A 66 4.84 -4.22 13.54
CA GLY A 66 3.76 -5.19 13.68
C GLY A 66 2.64 -5.05 12.64
N TYR A 67 2.89 -4.37 11.52
CA TYR A 67 1.96 -4.32 10.39
C TYR A 67 2.14 -5.54 9.46
N SER A 68 1.05 -5.91 8.80
CA SER A 68 1.01 -6.94 7.76
C SER A 68 0.26 -6.42 6.53
N LEU A 69 0.56 -6.96 5.35
CA LEU A 69 -0.20 -6.62 4.15
C LEU A 69 -1.56 -7.33 4.17
N SER A 70 -2.62 -6.58 3.95
CA SER A 70 -4.00 -7.06 3.90
C SER A 70 -4.73 -6.42 2.73
N TYR A 71 -5.65 -7.15 2.12
CA TYR A 71 -6.59 -6.57 1.14
C TYR A 71 -7.70 -5.76 1.80
N GLN A 72 -7.78 -5.79 3.14
CA GLN A 72 -8.69 -4.97 3.92
C GLN A 72 -7.96 -3.76 4.48
N PRO A 73 -8.48 -2.54 4.27
CA PRO A 73 -7.89 -1.36 4.87
C PRO A 73 -7.94 -1.43 6.41
N PRO A 74 -7.02 -0.76 7.11
CA PRO A 74 -7.10 -0.52 8.54
C PRO A 74 -8.47 0.04 8.94
N LYS A 75 -9.03 -0.48 10.02
CA LYS A 75 -10.34 -0.07 10.56
C LYS A 75 -10.18 1.03 11.60
#